data_AF-A0A816EQM6-F1
#
_entry.id   AF-A0A816EQM6-F1
#
_cell.length_a   1.000
_cell.length_b   1.000
_cell.length_c   1.000
_cell.angle_alpha   90.00
_cell.angle_beta   90.00
_cell.angle_gamma   90.00
#
_symmetry.space_group_name_H-M   'P 1'
#
loop_
_entity.id
_entity.type
_entity.pdbx_description
1 polymer ?
#
loop_
_entity_poly.entity_id
_entity_poly.type
_entity_poly.pdbx_seq_one_letter_code
_entity_poly.pdbx_strand_id
1 'polypeptide(L)'
;FENGGYLTNKVETNNNGITDILTTAHFGLLQLEDGNIGRAVKAGNYLLKVFEKQPDLTKGLYLRLNKNNELITDYSVEMSWAYIVKKVETEQPYFMIGYPIAYLTLLYEKTGNTNFLKSAKDYMNFALSCNEHIYSSSMSHKLAWAAALLLKHDDNFVQHYLTTVEKIANHFMSQQSEQGMLPGSIDTSYDQSAEVACYFLEIVNILKCYKSP
;
A
#
# COMPACT_ATOMS: atom_id res chain seq x y z
N PHE A 1 14.12 12.50 -6.12
CA PHE A 1 15.52 12.10 -6.33
C PHE A 1 15.73 11.65 -7.78
N GLU A 2 16.97 11.56 -8.27
CA GLU A 2 17.25 11.08 -9.64
C GLU A 2 16.69 9.67 -9.88
N ASN A 3 16.63 8.84 -8.83
CA ASN A 3 16.07 7.50 -8.87
C ASN A 3 14.53 7.41 -8.86
N GLY A 4 13.83 8.55 -8.72
CA GLY A 4 12.37 8.62 -8.61
C GLY A 4 11.77 8.40 -7.22
N GLY A 5 12.55 7.96 -6.23
CA GLY A 5 12.10 7.79 -4.85
C GLY A 5 12.05 9.09 -4.04
N TYR A 6 11.39 9.03 -2.88
CA TYR A 6 11.31 10.09 -1.87
C TYR A 6 11.91 9.61 -0.53
N LEU A 7 12.55 10.54 0.21
CA LEU A 7 13.26 10.21 1.46
C LEU A 7 12.30 9.84 2.58
N THR A 8 12.69 8.85 3.36
CA THR A 8 11.89 8.35 4.51
C THR A 8 12.05 9.16 5.80
N ASN A 9 13.00 10.10 5.87
CA ASN A 9 13.30 10.91 7.07
C ASN A 9 13.64 12.37 6.70
N LYS A 10 13.62 13.27 7.70
CA LYS A 10 14.02 14.68 7.57
C LYS A 10 15.42 14.82 6.95
N VAL A 11 15.58 15.84 6.11
CA VAL A 11 16.84 16.18 5.40
C VAL A 11 17.98 16.54 6.37
N GLU A 12 17.65 16.99 7.59
CA GLU A 12 18.59 17.63 8.52
C GLU A 12 19.41 16.67 9.41
N THR A 13 19.02 15.40 9.51
CA THR A 13 19.75 14.40 10.33
C THR A 13 20.38 13.35 9.43
N ASN A 14 21.70 13.44 9.18
CA ASN A 14 22.51 12.45 8.45
C ASN A 14 21.74 11.74 7.34
N ASN A 15 21.55 12.46 6.23
CA ASN A 15 20.83 11.97 5.06
C ASN A 15 21.52 10.72 4.48
N ASN A 16 21.12 9.54 4.95
CA ASN A 16 21.62 8.27 4.44
C ASN A 16 21.08 7.95 3.03
N GLY A 17 20.25 8.85 2.46
CA GLY A 17 19.66 8.72 1.13
C GLY A 17 18.73 7.51 1.01
N ILE A 18 18.11 7.10 2.12
CA ILE A 18 17.17 5.98 2.15
C ILE A 18 15.81 6.48 1.66
N THR A 19 15.25 5.73 0.73
CA THR A 19 13.89 5.92 0.20
C THR A 19 13.07 4.66 0.45
N ASP A 20 11.75 4.81 0.59
CA ASP A 20 10.84 3.69 0.82
C ASP A 20 9.62 3.74 -0.10
N ILE A 21 8.93 2.60 -0.23
CA ILE A 21 7.78 2.48 -1.12
C ILE A 21 6.57 3.28 -0.67
N LEU A 22 6.32 3.43 0.64
CA LEU A 22 5.14 4.13 1.14
C LEU A 22 5.26 5.63 0.91
N THR A 23 6.37 6.24 1.38
CA THR A 23 6.62 7.67 1.18
C THR A 23 6.68 8.00 -0.31
N THR A 24 7.29 7.14 -1.11
CA THR A 24 7.35 7.34 -2.57
C THR A 24 5.97 7.27 -3.22
N ALA A 25 5.13 6.32 -2.83
CA ALA A 25 3.76 6.23 -3.33
C ALA A 25 2.91 7.45 -2.89
N HIS A 26 3.07 7.91 -1.64
CA HIS A 26 2.36 9.08 -1.12
C HIS A 26 2.67 10.35 -1.92
N PHE A 27 3.95 10.71 -2.04
CA PHE A 27 4.32 11.86 -2.87
C PHE A 27 4.03 11.63 -4.36
N GLY A 28 4.11 10.38 -4.83
CA GLY A 28 3.72 10.01 -6.18
C GLY A 28 2.24 10.33 -6.47
N LEU A 29 1.35 10.05 -5.51
CA LEU A 29 -0.07 10.35 -5.60
C LEU A 29 -0.32 11.86 -5.58
N LEU A 30 0.33 12.60 -4.69
CA LEU A 30 0.24 14.07 -4.68
C LEU A 30 0.66 14.68 -6.02
N GLN A 31 1.77 14.21 -6.61
CA GLN A 31 2.18 14.67 -7.94
C GLN A 31 1.19 14.28 -9.04
N LEU A 32 0.50 13.15 -8.90
CA LEU A 32 -0.54 12.72 -9.85
C LEU A 32 -1.76 13.64 -9.77
N GLU A 33 -2.20 13.98 -8.56
CA GLU A 33 -3.33 14.89 -8.29
C GLU A 33 -3.04 16.32 -8.76
N ASP A 34 -1.80 16.80 -8.58
CA ASP A 34 -1.34 18.09 -9.09
C ASP A 34 -1.18 18.13 -10.63
N GLY A 35 -1.45 17.02 -11.33
CA GLY A 35 -1.28 16.90 -12.78
C GLY A 35 0.18 16.80 -13.23
N ASN A 36 1.14 16.66 -12.31
CA ASN A 36 2.56 16.47 -12.62
C ASN A 36 2.87 15.00 -12.97
N ILE A 37 2.32 14.55 -14.10
CA ILE A 37 2.40 13.17 -14.55
C ILE A 37 3.85 12.67 -14.66
N GLY A 38 4.79 13.51 -15.09
CA GLY A 38 6.20 13.13 -15.22
C GLY A 38 6.84 12.74 -13.88
N ARG A 39 6.53 13.45 -12.79
CA ARG A 39 7.04 13.08 -11.46
C ARG A 39 6.30 11.90 -10.86
N ALA A 40 5.00 11.78 -11.10
CA ALA A 40 4.23 10.59 -10.71
C ALA A 40 4.80 9.33 -11.39
N VAL A 41 5.03 9.35 -12.70
CA VAL A 41 5.64 8.23 -13.43
C VAL A 41 7.01 7.82 -12.85
N LYS A 42 7.84 8.79 -12.44
CA LYS A 42 9.12 8.48 -11.77
C LYS A 42 8.95 7.75 -10.44
N ALA A 43 7.96 8.15 -9.64
CA ALA A 43 7.62 7.46 -8.39
C ALA A 43 7.06 6.05 -8.65
N GLY A 44 6.19 5.88 -9.65
CA GLY A 44 5.73 4.55 -10.08
C GLY A 44 6.89 3.64 -10.50
N ASN A 45 7.81 4.13 -11.34
CA ASN A 45 8.98 3.36 -11.78
C ASN A 45 9.91 2.96 -10.62
N TYR A 46 9.97 3.77 -9.56
CA TYR A 46 10.69 3.39 -8.34
C TYR A 46 10.05 2.15 -7.69
N LEU A 47 8.72 2.10 -7.58
CA LEU A 47 8.01 0.95 -7.00
C LEU A 47 8.20 -0.34 -7.80
N LEU A 48 8.20 -0.24 -9.14
CA LEU A 48 8.52 -1.35 -10.03
C LEU A 48 9.92 -1.88 -9.73
N LYS A 49 10.91 -0.98 -9.68
CA LYS A 49 12.31 -1.32 -9.39
C LYS A 49 12.47 -1.99 -8.02
N VAL A 50 11.75 -1.55 -6.99
CA VAL A 50 11.79 -2.19 -5.67
C VAL A 50 11.25 -3.62 -5.75
N PHE A 51 10.15 -3.84 -6.46
CA PHE A 51 9.55 -5.16 -6.60
C PHE A 51 10.44 -6.13 -7.42
N GLU A 52 11.04 -5.65 -8.51
CA GLU A 52 11.95 -6.43 -9.36
C GLU A 52 13.22 -6.87 -8.63
N LYS A 53 13.65 -6.11 -7.62
CA LYS A 53 14.86 -6.40 -6.83
C LYS A 53 14.65 -7.39 -5.70
N GLN A 54 13.42 -7.85 -5.45
CA GLN A 54 13.13 -8.73 -4.32
C GLN A 54 13.86 -10.07 -4.47
N PRO A 55 14.73 -10.46 -3.53
CA PRO A 55 15.53 -11.68 -3.67
C PRO A 55 14.70 -12.95 -3.46
N ASP A 56 13.70 -12.89 -2.58
CA ASP A 56 12.90 -14.04 -2.19
C ASP A 56 11.57 -13.59 -1.54
N LEU A 57 10.51 -13.57 -2.35
CA LEU A 57 9.16 -13.22 -1.90
C LEU A 57 8.55 -14.27 -0.94
N THR A 58 9.15 -15.45 -0.79
CA THR A 58 8.68 -16.44 0.19
C THR A 58 8.99 -16.02 1.62
N LYS A 59 10.03 -15.18 1.83
CA LYS A 59 10.40 -14.63 3.14
C LYS A 59 9.64 -13.35 3.45
N GLY A 60 9.47 -12.48 2.46
CA GLY A 60 8.78 -11.21 2.61
C GLY A 60 9.13 -10.22 1.51
N LEU A 61 8.66 -8.99 1.68
CA LEU A 61 8.84 -7.89 0.76
C LEU A 61 9.63 -6.78 1.47
N TYR A 62 10.87 -6.55 1.03
CA TYR A 62 11.68 -5.44 1.50
C TYR A 62 11.22 -4.12 0.89
N LEU A 63 11.21 -3.07 1.70
CA LEU A 63 10.45 -1.84 1.42
C LEU A 63 11.33 -0.66 0.99
N ARG A 64 12.66 -0.79 1.07
CA ARG A 64 13.58 0.36 1.02
C ARG A 64 14.76 0.17 0.09
N LEU A 65 15.16 1.25 -0.58
CA LEU A 65 16.42 1.35 -1.30
C LEU A 65 17.36 2.31 -0.57
N ASN A 66 18.66 2.04 -0.66
CA ASN A 66 19.70 3.00 -0.26
C ASN A 66 19.95 4.04 -1.38
N LYS A 67 20.87 4.97 -1.12
CA LYS A 67 21.27 6.02 -2.08
C LYS A 67 21.82 5.50 -3.41
N ASN A 68 22.31 4.26 -3.45
CA ASN A 68 22.84 3.60 -4.63
C ASN A 68 21.77 2.78 -5.38
N ASN A 69 20.50 2.84 -4.97
CA ASN A 69 19.40 2.02 -5.49
C ASN A 69 19.53 0.52 -5.21
N GLU A 70 20.24 0.17 -4.14
CA GLU A 70 20.35 -1.21 -3.67
C GLU A 70 19.27 -1.47 -2.63
N LEU A 71 18.64 -2.64 -2.70
CA LEU A 71 17.62 -3.06 -1.75
C LEU A 71 18.25 -3.25 -0.38
N ILE A 72 17.67 -2.65 0.65
CA ILE A 72 18.20 -2.76 2.01
C ILE A 72 17.63 -4.01 2.66
N THR A 73 18.46 -5.04 2.80
CA THR A 73 18.11 -6.31 3.46
C THR A 73 18.78 -6.51 4.81
N ASP A 74 19.75 -5.65 5.15
CA ASP A 74 20.43 -5.63 6.44
C ASP A 74 19.90 -4.44 7.26
N TYR A 75 19.29 -4.75 8.40
CA TYR A 75 18.67 -3.79 9.32
C TYR A 75 18.58 -4.40 10.71
N SER A 76 18.45 -3.53 11.73
CA SER A 76 18.28 -3.99 13.11
C SER A 76 16.88 -4.59 13.31
N VAL A 77 16.77 -5.59 14.20
CA VAL A 77 15.52 -6.31 14.46
C VAL A 77 14.42 -5.36 14.93
N GLU A 78 14.77 -4.33 15.72
CA GLU A 78 13.87 -3.31 16.26
C GLU A 78 13.23 -2.46 15.15
N MET A 79 13.92 -2.33 14.01
CA MET A 79 13.46 -1.59 12.85
C MET A 79 12.81 -2.49 11.80
N SER A 80 12.65 -3.79 12.03
CA SER A 80 12.16 -4.74 11.02
C SER A 80 10.85 -4.30 10.37
N TRP A 81 9.91 -3.74 11.14
CA TRP A 81 8.61 -3.26 10.65
C TRP A 81 8.74 -2.19 9.55
N ALA A 82 9.79 -1.38 9.62
CA ALA A 82 10.04 -0.30 8.67
C ALA A 82 10.70 -0.79 7.36
N TYR A 83 11.33 -1.97 7.38
CA TYR A 83 12.20 -2.44 6.29
C TYR A 83 11.63 -3.64 5.53
N ILE A 84 10.80 -4.47 6.16
CA ILE A 84 10.22 -5.66 5.52
C ILE A 84 8.76 -5.85 5.98
N VAL A 85 7.92 -6.28 5.05
CA VAL A 85 6.69 -7.01 5.39
C VAL A 85 6.99 -8.49 5.24
N LYS A 86 7.02 -9.22 6.35
CA LYS A 86 7.32 -10.65 6.36
C LYS A 86 6.08 -11.44 6.00
N LYS A 87 6.25 -12.48 5.18
CA LYS A 87 5.12 -13.22 4.62
C LYS A 87 4.33 -13.99 5.69
N VAL A 88 5.02 -14.60 6.65
CA VAL A 88 4.43 -15.58 7.58
C VAL A 88 4.04 -14.98 8.94
N GLU A 89 4.69 -13.89 9.36
CA GLU A 89 4.44 -13.28 10.65
C GLU A 89 3.10 -12.51 10.67
N THR A 90 2.49 -12.39 11.85
CA THR A 90 1.31 -11.56 12.09
C THR A 90 1.72 -10.11 12.35
N GLU A 91 0.74 -9.21 12.52
CA GLU A 91 0.97 -7.80 12.90
C GLU A 91 1.94 -7.03 11.98
N GLN A 92 1.94 -7.37 10.69
CA GLN A 92 2.77 -6.67 9.71
C GLN A 92 2.14 -5.35 9.27
N PRO A 93 2.94 -4.36 8.85
CA PRO A 93 2.44 -3.05 8.43
C PRO A 93 1.91 -3.11 7.00
N TYR A 94 0.78 -3.78 6.80
CA TYR A 94 0.18 -4.02 5.48
C TYR A 94 -0.19 -2.74 4.71
N PHE A 95 -0.34 -1.60 5.42
CA PHE A 95 -0.48 -0.29 4.81
C PHE A 95 0.71 0.10 3.91
N MET A 96 1.92 -0.41 4.21
CA MET A 96 3.13 -0.25 3.39
C MET A 96 2.99 -0.88 2.01
N ILE A 97 2.04 -1.82 1.83
CA ILE A 97 1.78 -2.50 0.55
C ILE A 97 0.50 -1.97 -0.09
N GLY A 98 -0.57 -1.83 0.69
CA GLY A 98 -1.86 -1.36 0.19
C GLY A 98 -1.79 0.01 -0.47
N TYR A 99 -1.07 0.97 0.14
CA TYR A 99 -0.97 2.32 -0.42
C TYR A 99 -0.21 2.34 -1.77
N PRO A 100 0.98 1.70 -1.93
CA PRO A 100 1.61 1.55 -3.23
C PRO A 100 0.75 0.88 -4.31
N ILE A 101 -0.04 -0.15 -3.97
CA ILE A 101 -0.94 -0.81 -4.94
C ILE A 101 -1.99 0.20 -5.43
N ALA A 102 -2.67 0.89 -4.52
CA ALA A 102 -3.68 1.88 -4.88
C ALA A 102 -3.10 2.98 -5.78
N TYR A 103 -1.92 3.50 -5.41
CA TYR A 103 -1.23 4.49 -6.21
C TYR A 103 -0.87 4.00 -7.61
N LEU A 104 -0.30 2.80 -7.76
CA LEU A 104 0.05 2.22 -9.06
C LEU A 104 -1.19 2.00 -9.93
N THR A 105 -2.31 1.59 -9.35
CA THR A 105 -3.59 1.43 -10.07
C THR A 105 -4.11 2.78 -10.56
N LEU A 106 -4.11 3.81 -9.72
CA LEU A 106 -4.54 5.17 -10.12
C LEU A 106 -3.59 5.77 -11.18
N LEU A 107 -2.28 5.52 -11.05
CA LEU A 107 -1.31 5.94 -12.04
C LEU A 107 -1.57 5.27 -13.40
N TYR A 108 -1.87 3.97 -13.40
CA TYR A 108 -2.31 3.26 -14.61
C TYR A 108 -3.56 3.89 -15.22
N GLU A 109 -4.59 4.19 -14.43
CA GLU A 109 -5.82 4.83 -14.94
C GLU A 109 -5.53 6.17 -15.65
N LYS A 110 -4.51 6.90 -15.19
CA LYS A 110 -4.13 8.19 -15.79
C LYS A 110 -3.18 8.08 -16.97
N THR A 111 -2.31 7.07 -17.02
CA THR A 111 -1.26 6.98 -18.06
C THR A 111 -1.50 5.90 -19.10
N GLY A 112 -2.39 4.93 -18.83
CA GLY A 112 -2.58 3.73 -19.64
C GLY A 112 -1.38 2.76 -19.66
N ASN A 113 -0.34 3.01 -18.86
CA ASN A 113 0.87 2.19 -18.86
C ASN A 113 0.65 0.90 -18.06
N THR A 114 0.50 -0.21 -18.77
CA THR A 114 0.18 -1.53 -18.21
C THR A 114 1.23 -2.09 -17.25
N ASN A 115 2.48 -1.59 -17.28
CA ASN A 115 3.49 -2.00 -16.32
C ASN A 115 3.11 -1.61 -14.88
N PHE A 116 2.42 -0.47 -14.69
CA PHE A 116 1.94 -0.06 -13.38
C PHE A 116 0.83 -0.96 -12.88
N LEU A 117 -0.15 -1.29 -13.73
CA LEU A 117 -1.21 -2.25 -13.37
C LEU A 117 -0.64 -3.63 -13.06
N LYS A 118 0.30 -4.12 -13.89
CA LYS A 118 0.97 -5.40 -13.65
C LYS A 118 1.65 -5.40 -12.28
N SER A 119 2.44 -4.37 -11.97
CA SER A 119 3.13 -4.28 -10.69
C SER A 119 2.15 -4.16 -9.53
N ALA A 120 1.06 -3.41 -9.66
CA ALA A 120 -0.01 -3.35 -8.65
C ALA A 120 -0.59 -4.74 -8.34
N LYS A 121 -0.86 -5.55 -9.37
CA LYS A 121 -1.28 -6.95 -9.23
C LYS A 121 -0.22 -7.82 -8.59
N ASP A 122 1.06 -7.64 -8.94
CA ASP A 122 2.16 -8.40 -8.34
C ASP A 122 2.30 -8.10 -6.83
N TYR A 123 2.21 -6.84 -6.41
CA TYR A 123 2.16 -6.45 -5.00
C TYR A 123 0.93 -7.01 -4.28
N MET A 124 -0.24 -6.99 -4.92
CA MET A 124 -1.47 -7.55 -4.34
C MET A 124 -1.38 -9.07 -4.18
N ASN A 125 -0.85 -9.78 -5.18
CA ASN A 125 -0.59 -11.21 -5.10
C ASN A 125 0.36 -11.56 -3.94
N PHE A 126 1.41 -10.76 -3.74
CA PHE A 126 2.27 -10.90 -2.56
C PHE A 126 1.46 -10.73 -1.26
N ALA A 127 0.68 -9.65 -1.13
CA ALA A 127 -0.13 -9.38 0.05
C ALA A 127 -1.10 -10.52 0.36
N LEU A 128 -1.83 -11.02 -0.64
CA LEU A 128 -2.79 -12.12 -0.49
C LEU A 128 -2.13 -13.47 -0.19
N SER A 129 -0.83 -13.59 -0.47
CA SER A 129 -0.03 -14.76 -0.09
C SER A 129 0.54 -14.69 1.33
N CYS A 130 0.40 -13.55 2.01
CA CYS A 130 0.84 -13.39 3.40
C CYS A 130 -0.09 -14.12 4.37
N ASN A 131 0.31 -14.12 5.65
CA ASN A 131 -0.49 -14.63 6.76
C ASN A 131 -1.94 -14.09 6.71
N GLU A 132 -2.91 -14.93 7.07
CA GLU A 132 -4.34 -14.59 7.05
C GLU A 132 -4.70 -13.36 7.89
N HIS A 133 -3.81 -12.96 8.81
CA HIS A 133 -3.91 -11.71 9.57
C HIS A 133 -4.05 -10.45 8.70
N ILE A 134 -3.76 -10.51 7.39
CA ILE A 134 -4.11 -9.45 6.44
C ILE A 134 -5.60 -9.06 6.51
N TYR A 135 -6.48 -9.98 6.89
CA TYR A 135 -7.93 -9.73 6.95
C TYR A 135 -8.40 -9.21 8.32
N SER A 136 -7.55 -9.27 9.35
CA SER A 136 -7.90 -8.99 10.74
C SER A 136 -6.93 -8.03 11.44
N SER A 137 -6.17 -7.25 10.66
CA SER A 137 -5.25 -6.23 11.19
C SER A 137 -5.81 -4.83 11.03
N SER A 138 -5.60 -3.99 12.05
CA SER A 138 -5.85 -2.54 11.99
C SER A 138 -5.02 -1.81 10.91
N MET A 139 -3.97 -2.45 10.41
CA MET A 139 -3.08 -1.93 9.38
C MET A 139 -3.52 -2.28 7.95
N SER A 140 -4.64 -2.99 7.77
CA SER A 140 -5.06 -3.53 6.46
C SER A 140 -6.05 -2.68 5.67
N HIS A 141 -6.60 -1.60 6.22
CA HIS A 141 -7.64 -0.81 5.54
C HIS A 141 -7.22 -0.30 4.14
N LYS A 142 -5.94 -0.02 3.93
CA LYS A 142 -5.41 0.38 2.62
C LYS A 142 -5.32 -0.76 1.61
N LEU A 143 -5.21 -2.02 2.06
CA LEU A 143 -5.34 -3.18 1.17
C LEU A 143 -6.77 -3.32 0.66
N ALA A 144 -7.78 -3.06 1.50
CA ALA A 144 -9.17 -3.04 1.05
C ALA A 144 -9.41 -1.95 -0.02
N TRP A 145 -8.90 -0.75 0.20
CA TRP A 145 -8.98 0.34 -0.79
C TRP A 145 -8.30 -0.04 -2.12
N ALA A 146 -7.09 -0.60 -2.05
CA ALA A 146 -6.37 -1.07 -3.21
C ALA A 146 -7.10 -2.18 -3.98
N ALA A 147 -7.68 -3.16 -3.26
CA ALA A 147 -8.47 -4.23 -3.85
C ALA A 147 -9.71 -3.68 -4.57
N ALA A 148 -10.41 -2.71 -3.97
CA ALA A 148 -11.54 -2.05 -4.61
C ALA A 148 -11.15 -1.36 -5.92
N LEU A 149 -10.01 -0.67 -5.97
CA LEU A 149 -9.50 -0.04 -7.19
C LEU A 149 -9.17 -1.07 -8.28
N LEU A 150 -8.56 -2.20 -7.91
CA LEU A 150 -8.20 -3.26 -8.86
C LEU A 150 -9.40 -3.96 -9.49
N LEU A 151 -10.57 -3.98 -8.84
CA LEU A 151 -11.81 -4.57 -9.40
C LEU A 151 -12.14 -4.05 -10.80
N LYS A 152 -11.83 -2.78 -11.09
CA LYS A 152 -12.14 -2.14 -12.36
C LYS A 152 -11.28 -2.65 -13.53
N HIS A 153 -10.17 -3.34 -13.24
CA HIS A 153 -9.09 -3.59 -14.21
C HIS A 153 -8.63 -5.05 -14.26
N ASP A 154 -9.37 -5.96 -13.62
CA ASP A 154 -8.95 -7.35 -13.48
C ASP A 154 -10.08 -8.35 -13.26
N ASP A 155 -10.78 -8.66 -14.35
CA ASP A 155 -11.97 -9.53 -14.36
C ASP A 155 -11.68 -10.96 -13.86
N ASN A 156 -10.45 -11.45 -14.03
CA ASN A 156 -10.08 -12.82 -13.66
C ASN A 156 -9.88 -13.03 -12.14
N PHE A 157 -9.82 -11.94 -11.36
CA PHE A 157 -9.46 -12.00 -9.95
C PHE A 157 -10.46 -11.27 -9.03
N VAL A 158 -11.61 -10.87 -9.60
CA VAL A 158 -12.70 -10.13 -8.94
C VAL A 158 -13.08 -10.70 -7.59
N GLN A 159 -13.30 -12.02 -7.50
CA GLN A 159 -13.76 -12.64 -6.25
C GLN A 159 -12.76 -12.47 -5.10
N HIS A 160 -11.46 -12.52 -5.38
CA HIS A 160 -10.43 -12.32 -4.36
C HIS A 160 -10.42 -10.87 -3.88
N TYR A 161 -10.60 -9.90 -4.78
CA TYR A 161 -10.69 -8.48 -4.40
C TYR A 161 -11.95 -8.19 -3.58
N LEU A 162 -13.12 -8.68 -4.01
CA LEU A 162 -14.36 -8.53 -3.24
C LEU A 162 -14.24 -9.16 -1.85
N THR A 163 -13.70 -10.38 -1.77
CA THR A 163 -13.46 -11.08 -0.50
C THR A 163 -12.51 -10.29 0.41
N THR A 164 -11.47 -9.68 -0.18
CA THR A 164 -10.50 -8.85 0.56
C THR A 164 -11.17 -7.60 1.13
N VAL A 165 -11.94 -6.89 0.31
CA VAL A 165 -12.71 -5.72 0.74
C VAL A 165 -13.68 -6.09 1.86
N GLU A 166 -14.49 -7.13 1.65
CA GLU A 166 -15.51 -7.57 2.59
C GLU A 166 -14.92 -7.99 3.95
N LYS A 167 -13.91 -8.87 3.94
CA LYS A 167 -13.32 -9.37 5.19
C LYS A 167 -12.67 -8.25 6.01
N ILE A 168 -11.90 -7.38 5.37
CA ILE A 168 -11.26 -6.26 6.06
C ILE A 168 -12.32 -5.29 6.57
N ALA A 169 -13.32 -4.94 5.76
CA ALA A 169 -14.41 -4.06 6.19
C ALA A 169 -15.17 -4.63 7.39
N ASN A 170 -15.55 -5.90 7.34
CA ASN A 170 -16.22 -6.59 8.44
C ASN A 170 -15.37 -6.61 9.71
N HIS A 171 -14.05 -6.79 9.61
CA HIS A 171 -13.16 -6.69 10.75
C HIS A 171 -13.24 -5.30 11.40
N PHE A 172 -13.06 -4.22 10.64
CA PHE A 172 -13.16 -2.86 11.20
C PHE A 172 -14.54 -2.57 11.81
N MET A 173 -15.62 -2.96 11.14
CA MET A 173 -16.98 -2.80 11.66
C MET A 173 -17.19 -3.56 12.97
N SER A 174 -16.61 -4.76 13.11
CA SER A 174 -16.71 -5.55 14.35
C SER A 174 -15.98 -4.94 15.56
N GLN A 175 -15.03 -4.03 15.31
CA GLN A 175 -14.23 -3.39 16.35
C GLN A 175 -14.76 -2.00 16.74
N GLN A 176 -15.68 -1.43 15.95
CA GLN A 176 -16.23 -0.11 16.24
C GLN A 176 -17.06 -0.13 17.53
N SER A 177 -16.82 0.88 18.37
CA SER A 177 -17.69 1.21 19.50
C SER A 177 -19.08 1.65 19.02
N GLU A 178 -20.03 1.76 19.96
CA GLU A 178 -21.37 2.30 19.69
C GLU A 178 -21.34 3.73 19.12
N GLN A 179 -20.27 4.48 19.40
CA GLN A 179 -20.04 5.83 18.89
C GLN A 179 -19.35 5.84 17.51
N GLY A 180 -19.08 4.67 16.92
CA GLY A 180 -18.41 4.52 15.62
C GLY A 180 -16.88 4.65 15.66
N MET A 181 -16.30 4.80 16.85
CA MET A 181 -14.84 4.94 17.03
C MET A 181 -14.15 3.58 17.09
N LEU A 182 -12.99 3.46 16.46
CA LEU A 182 -12.10 2.31 16.54
C LEU A 182 -11.28 2.31 17.85
N PRO A 183 -10.88 1.14 18.37
CA PRO A 183 -10.17 1.03 19.63
C PRO A 183 -8.76 1.64 19.56
N GLY A 184 -8.32 2.26 20.65
CA GLY A 184 -6.97 2.85 20.76
C GLY A 184 -6.87 3.87 21.89
N SER A 185 -5.69 4.50 22.01
CA SER A 185 -5.55 5.76 22.76
C SER A 185 -6.46 6.84 22.13
N ILE A 186 -6.74 7.94 22.83
CA ILE A 186 -7.61 8.98 22.26
C ILE A 186 -7.10 9.48 20.90
N ASP A 187 -5.81 9.78 20.80
CA ASP A 187 -5.19 10.26 19.56
C ASP A 187 -5.24 9.20 18.46
N THR A 188 -4.88 7.96 18.79
CA THR A 188 -4.91 6.83 17.83
C THR A 188 -6.32 6.52 17.37
N SER A 189 -7.29 6.58 18.28
CA SER A 189 -8.70 6.30 17.99
C SER A 189 -9.25 7.33 17.01
N TYR A 190 -8.97 8.62 17.23
CA TYR A 190 -9.37 9.68 16.30
C TYR A 190 -8.71 9.54 14.93
N ASP A 191 -7.39 9.39 14.90
CA ASP A 191 -6.62 9.28 13.65
C ASP A 191 -7.07 8.08 12.82
N GLN A 192 -7.10 6.89 13.43
CA GLN A 192 -7.47 5.65 12.76
C GLN A 192 -8.94 5.67 12.30
N SER A 193 -9.86 6.18 13.13
CA SER A 193 -11.29 6.23 12.75
C SER A 193 -11.53 7.18 11.59
N ALA A 194 -10.89 8.36 11.61
CA ALA A 194 -10.97 9.32 10.51
C ALA A 194 -10.39 8.75 9.22
N GLU A 195 -9.20 8.15 9.29
CA GLU A 195 -8.52 7.57 8.14
C GLU A 195 -9.35 6.41 7.51
N VAL A 196 -9.82 5.47 8.33
CA VAL A 196 -10.64 4.34 7.85
C VAL A 196 -11.94 4.82 7.23
N ALA A 197 -12.60 5.83 7.82
CA ALA A 197 -13.83 6.40 7.27
C ALA A 197 -13.61 7.00 5.86
N CYS A 198 -12.51 7.72 5.64
CA CYS A 198 -12.17 8.26 4.33
C CYS A 198 -11.99 7.16 3.28
N TYR A 199 -11.21 6.12 3.58
CA TYR A 199 -11.00 5.03 2.63
C TYR A 199 -12.24 4.19 2.38
N PHE A 200 -13.09 3.97 3.38
CA PHE A 200 -14.32 3.20 3.21
C PHE A 200 -15.35 3.95 2.38
N LEU A 201 -15.40 5.28 2.49
CA LEU A 201 -16.20 6.11 1.60
C LEU A 201 -15.76 5.95 0.14
N GLU A 202 -14.45 5.97 -0.12
CA GLU A 202 -13.89 5.73 -1.45
C GLU A 202 -14.22 4.32 -1.97
N ILE A 203 -14.07 3.29 -1.13
CA ILE A 203 -14.46 1.91 -1.48
C ILE A 203 -15.93 1.85 -1.90
N VAL A 204 -16.83 2.45 -1.11
CA VAL A 204 -18.27 2.48 -1.43
C VAL A 204 -18.53 3.18 -2.76
N ASN A 205 -17.86 4.29 -3.05
CA ASN A 205 -18.00 5.00 -4.31
C ASN A 205 -17.54 4.14 -5.49
N ILE A 206 -16.43 3.42 -5.35
CA ILE A 206 -15.93 2.49 -6.36
C ILE A 206 -16.95 1.35 -6.61
N LEU A 207 -17.43 0.72 -5.54
CA LEU A 207 -18.36 -0.41 -5.63
C LEU A 207 -19.71 -0.02 -6.23
N LYS A 208 -20.22 1.19 -5.97
CA LYS A 208 -21.46 1.69 -6.60
C LYS A 208 -21.34 1.82 -8.13
N CYS A 209 -20.16 2.16 -8.61
CA CYS A 209 -19.89 2.25 -10.05
C CYS A 209 -19.55 0.90 -10.67
N TYR A 210 -19.16 -0.08 -9.85
CA TYR A 210 -18.90 -1.44 -10.29
C TYR A 210 -20.21 -2.20 -10.49
N LYS A 211 -20.69 -2.27 -11.74
CA LYS A 211 -21.76 -3.19 -12.10
C LYS A 211 -21.15 -4.58 -12.18
N SER A 212 -21.54 -5.48 -11.27
CA SER A 212 -21.25 -6.89 -11.46
C SER A 212 -21.76 -7.31 -12.85
N PRO A 213 -20.97 -8.02 -13.66
CA PRO A 213 -21.48 -8.65 -14.87
C PRO A 213 -22.65 -9.59 -14.55
#